data_AF-A0A7X8ZZ42-F1
#
_entry.id   AF-A0A7X8ZZ42-F1
#
_cell.length_a   1.000
_cell.length_b   1.000
_cell.length_c   1.000
_cell.angle_alpha   90.00
_cell.angle_beta   90.00
_cell.angle_gamma   90.00
#
_symmetry.space_group_name_H-M   'P 1'
#
loop_
_entity.id
_entity.type
_entity.pdbx_description
1 polymer ?
#
loop_
_entity_poly.entity_id
_entity_poly.type
_entity_poly.pdbx_seq_one_letter_code
_entity_poly.pdbx_strand_id
1 'polypeptide(L)'
;EVEYKGKNISEVLNMPIEEAAEFFAPYQRIARHLNTLVDVGLGYVRLGQPATTLSGGEAQRVKLATELQRRATGKSVYVLDEPTTGLHFEDIRKLLVVLNRLVEKGNTVITIEHNLDVIKSADWVIDLGPEGGSGGGEIVATGTPEQVAKVEASHTGRFLADVLHT
;
A
#
# COMPACT_ATOMS: atom_id res chain seq x y z
N GLU A 1 -31.11 -11.27 -24.45
CA GLU A 1 -30.11 -10.87 -23.45
C GLU A 1 -28.74 -10.90 -24.11
N VAL A 2 -27.85 -9.95 -23.83
CA VAL A 2 -26.53 -9.91 -24.47
C VAL A 2 -25.53 -10.56 -23.52
N GLU A 3 -24.82 -11.57 -24.01
CA GLU A 3 -23.89 -12.36 -23.21
C GLU A 3 -22.49 -12.36 -23.82
N TYR A 4 -21.49 -12.47 -22.97
CA TYR A 4 -20.11 -12.74 -23.35
C TYR A 4 -19.60 -13.93 -22.54
N LYS A 5 -19.10 -14.98 -23.22
CA LYS A 5 -18.70 -16.26 -22.58
C LYS A 5 -19.76 -16.83 -21.61
N GLY A 6 -21.03 -16.72 -21.98
CA GLY A 6 -22.16 -17.20 -21.16
C GLY A 6 -22.41 -16.39 -19.89
N LYS A 7 -21.95 -15.13 -19.83
CA LYS A 7 -22.18 -14.19 -18.72
C LYS A 7 -22.82 -12.91 -19.22
N ASN A 8 -23.89 -12.46 -18.55
CA ASN A 8 -24.46 -11.13 -18.76
C ASN A 8 -23.71 -10.07 -17.93
N ILE A 9 -24.00 -8.78 -18.14
CA ILE A 9 -23.29 -7.68 -17.46
C ILE A 9 -23.47 -7.69 -15.94
N SER A 10 -24.63 -8.12 -15.45
CA SER A 10 -24.93 -8.19 -14.01
C SER A 10 -24.06 -9.26 -13.35
N GLU A 11 -23.95 -10.44 -13.97
CA GLU A 11 -23.07 -11.50 -13.50
C GLU A 11 -21.60 -11.08 -13.51
N VAL A 12 -21.15 -10.38 -14.55
CA VAL A 12 -19.78 -9.83 -14.61
C VAL A 12 -19.53 -8.85 -13.47
N LEU A 13 -20.44 -7.91 -13.21
CA LEU A 13 -20.31 -6.97 -12.09
C LEU A 13 -20.34 -7.67 -10.72
N ASN A 14 -20.92 -8.86 -10.63
CA ASN A 14 -20.96 -9.62 -9.40
C ASN A 14 -19.68 -10.47 -9.20
N MET A 15 -18.78 -10.60 -10.17
CA MET A 15 -17.54 -11.37 -9.99
C MET A 15 -16.59 -10.70 -8.99
N PRO A 16 -15.89 -11.47 -8.14
CA PRO A 16 -14.65 -11.01 -7.51
C PRO A 16 -13.67 -10.51 -8.56
N ILE A 17 -12.88 -9.49 -8.23
CA ILE A 17 -11.90 -8.90 -9.12
C ILE A 17 -10.88 -9.95 -9.63
N GLU A 18 -10.50 -10.92 -8.79
CA GLU A 18 -9.59 -12.00 -9.17
C GLU A 18 -10.19 -12.91 -10.25
N GLU A 19 -11.45 -13.33 -10.09
CA GLU A 19 -12.18 -14.10 -11.12
C GLU A 19 -12.33 -13.27 -12.41
N ALA A 20 -12.64 -11.98 -12.28
CA ALA A 20 -12.77 -11.10 -13.43
C ALA A 20 -11.44 -10.89 -14.17
N ALA A 21 -10.31 -10.83 -13.46
CA ALA A 21 -8.97 -10.75 -14.05
C ALA A 21 -8.70 -11.95 -14.95
N GLU A 22 -9.04 -13.16 -14.51
CA GLU A 22 -8.93 -14.38 -15.33
C GLU A 22 -9.92 -14.37 -16.50
N PHE A 23 -11.18 -14.01 -16.24
CA PHE A 23 -12.25 -13.96 -17.25
C PHE A 23 -11.89 -13.03 -18.43
N PHE A 24 -11.29 -11.88 -18.12
CA PHE A 24 -10.84 -10.86 -19.07
C PHE A 24 -9.36 -10.96 -19.47
N ALA A 25 -8.64 -12.04 -19.11
CA ALA A 25 -7.22 -12.23 -19.46
C ALA A 25 -6.89 -12.03 -20.96
N PRO A 26 -7.75 -12.43 -21.93
CA PRO A 26 -7.51 -12.14 -23.35
C PRO A 26 -7.51 -10.64 -23.70
N TYR A 27 -8.16 -9.79 -22.89
CA TYR A 27 -8.24 -8.35 -23.09
C TYR A 27 -7.22 -7.63 -22.22
N GLN A 28 -5.99 -7.50 -22.73
CA GLN A 28 -4.85 -6.91 -22.04
C GLN A 28 -5.16 -5.57 -21.36
N ARG A 29 -5.96 -4.70 -22.01
CA ARG A 29 -6.35 -3.41 -21.44
C ARG A 29 -7.21 -3.57 -20.19
N ILE A 30 -8.13 -4.54 -20.12
CA ILE A 30 -8.98 -4.79 -18.95
C ILE A 30 -8.17 -5.55 -17.89
N ALA A 31 -7.55 -6.66 -18.28
CA ALA A 31 -6.75 -7.51 -17.40
C ALA A 31 -5.68 -6.73 -16.64
N ARG A 32 -4.99 -5.79 -17.30
CA ARG A 32 -4.01 -4.92 -16.63
C ARG A 32 -4.61 -4.16 -15.45
N HIS A 33 -5.84 -3.65 -15.59
CA HIS A 33 -6.46 -2.88 -14.52
C HIS A 33 -6.89 -3.78 -13.35
N LEU A 34 -7.45 -4.93 -13.68
CA LEU A 34 -7.89 -5.93 -12.70
C LEU A 34 -6.71 -6.53 -11.93
N ASN A 35 -5.64 -6.91 -12.63
CA ASN A 35 -4.42 -7.43 -12.01
C ASN A 35 -3.81 -6.43 -11.03
N THR A 36 -3.86 -5.12 -11.34
CA THR A 36 -3.38 -4.11 -10.39
C THR A 36 -4.22 -4.08 -9.12
N LEU A 37 -5.54 -4.28 -9.22
CA LEU A 37 -6.42 -4.36 -8.07
C LEU A 37 -6.17 -5.65 -7.25
N VAL A 38 -5.89 -6.78 -7.92
CA VAL A 38 -5.48 -8.02 -7.27
C VAL A 38 -4.15 -7.83 -6.51
N ASP A 39 -3.16 -7.20 -7.16
CA ASP A 39 -1.82 -6.95 -6.61
C ASP A 39 -1.88 -6.10 -5.32
N VAL A 40 -2.81 -5.14 -5.24
CA VAL A 40 -3.00 -4.34 -4.02
C VAL A 40 -3.84 -5.05 -2.95
N GLY A 41 -4.25 -6.30 -3.18
CA GLY A 41 -4.98 -7.13 -2.22
C GLY A 41 -6.52 -7.05 -2.32
N LEU A 42 -7.07 -6.49 -3.40
CA LEU A 42 -8.54 -6.35 -3.58
C LEU A 42 -9.17 -7.46 -4.41
N GLY A 43 -8.48 -8.60 -4.62
CA GLY A 43 -8.98 -9.70 -5.45
C GLY A 43 -10.36 -10.23 -5.04
N TYR A 44 -10.67 -10.19 -3.73
CA TYR A 44 -11.93 -10.66 -3.16
C TYR A 44 -13.10 -9.68 -3.35
N VAL A 45 -12.84 -8.41 -3.62
CA VAL A 45 -13.87 -7.37 -3.77
C VAL A 45 -14.61 -7.60 -5.09
N ARG A 46 -15.94 -7.43 -5.07
CA ARG A 46 -16.74 -7.58 -6.30
C ARG A 46 -16.61 -6.34 -7.19
N LEU A 47 -16.55 -6.54 -8.50
CA LEU A 47 -16.39 -5.45 -9.48
C LEU A 47 -17.43 -4.33 -9.34
N GLY A 48 -18.68 -4.70 -9.11
CA GLY A 48 -19.81 -3.79 -8.95
C GLY A 48 -20.09 -3.38 -7.52
N GLN A 49 -19.19 -3.67 -6.56
CA GLN A 49 -19.40 -3.31 -5.16
C GLN A 49 -19.56 -1.79 -5.03
N PRO A 50 -20.65 -1.29 -4.40
CA PRO A 50 -20.85 0.13 -4.23
C PRO A 50 -19.69 0.76 -3.46
N ALA A 51 -19.18 1.90 -3.94
CA ALA A 51 -18.07 2.59 -3.27
C ALA A 51 -18.39 2.99 -1.81
N THR A 52 -19.67 3.16 -1.48
CA THR A 52 -20.16 3.49 -0.13
C THR A 52 -20.06 2.32 0.86
N THR A 53 -19.89 1.08 0.38
CA THR A 53 -19.65 -0.10 1.23
C THR A 53 -18.16 -0.43 1.33
N LEU A 54 -17.32 0.39 0.70
CA LEU A 54 -15.87 0.50 0.85
C LEU A 54 -15.44 0.60 2.31
N SER A 55 -14.64 -0.32 2.89
CA SER A 55 -13.86 0.02 4.08
C SER A 55 -12.83 1.12 3.74
N GLY A 56 -12.36 1.86 4.75
CA GLY A 56 -11.33 2.89 4.55
C GLY A 56 -10.07 2.35 3.86
N GLY A 57 -9.57 1.19 4.31
CA GLY A 57 -8.41 0.52 3.73
C GLY A 57 -8.63 0.00 2.31
N GLU A 58 -9.84 -0.48 1.98
CA GLU A 58 -10.18 -0.84 0.60
C GLU A 58 -10.21 0.39 -0.31
N ALA A 59 -10.86 1.48 0.13
CA ALA A 59 -10.92 2.73 -0.63
C ALA A 59 -9.52 3.32 -0.87
N GLN A 60 -8.61 3.21 0.11
CA GLN A 60 -7.21 3.62 -0.03
C GLN A 60 -6.47 2.75 -1.05
N ARG A 61 -6.63 1.43 -0.99
CA ARG A 61 -6.01 0.50 -1.96
C ARG A 61 -6.51 0.72 -3.39
N VAL A 62 -7.79 1.06 -3.59
CA VAL A 62 -8.33 1.45 -4.91
C VAL A 62 -7.63 2.70 -5.45
N LYS A 63 -7.39 3.71 -4.59
CA LYS A 63 -6.64 4.91 -4.98
C LYS A 63 -5.20 4.56 -5.36
N LEU A 64 -4.53 3.72 -4.59
CA LEU A 64 -3.16 3.26 -4.89
C LEU A 64 -3.08 2.49 -6.22
N ALA A 65 -4.04 1.59 -6.48
CA ALA A 65 -4.12 0.87 -7.75
C ALA A 65 -4.28 1.82 -8.95
N THR A 66 -5.07 2.90 -8.76
CA THR A 66 -5.26 3.92 -9.80
C THR A 66 -3.96 4.67 -10.10
N GLU A 67 -3.19 5.02 -9.07
CA GLU A 67 -1.89 5.69 -9.23
C GLU A 67 -0.84 4.77 -9.87
N LEU A 68 -0.81 3.48 -9.52
CA LEU A 68 0.08 2.49 -10.13
C LEU A 68 -0.11 2.36 -11.65
N GLN A 69 -1.33 2.59 -12.15
CA GLN A 69 -1.64 2.49 -13.58
C GLN A 69 -1.26 3.73 -14.38
N ARG A 70 -1.03 4.86 -13.72
CA ARG A 70 -0.58 6.08 -14.39
C ARG A 70 0.82 5.86 -14.94
N ARG A 71 1.09 6.49 -16.09
CA ARG A 71 2.47 6.54 -16.60
C ARG A 71 3.31 7.31 -15.61
N ALA A 72 4.32 6.64 -15.05
CA ALA A 72 5.24 7.29 -14.14
C ALA A 72 6.01 8.38 -14.89
N THR A 73 5.97 9.58 -14.33
CA THR A 73 6.83 10.69 -14.76
C THR A 73 8.18 10.66 -14.05
N GLY A 74 8.32 9.79 -13.03
CA GLY A 74 9.49 9.73 -12.14
C GLY A 74 9.65 10.97 -11.27
N LYS A 75 8.57 11.73 -11.06
CA LYS A 75 8.61 13.05 -10.40
C LYS A 75 7.43 13.28 -9.45
N SER A 76 6.64 12.24 -9.17
CA SER A 76 5.51 12.34 -8.25
C SER A 76 5.96 12.03 -6.83
N VAL A 77 5.38 12.75 -5.86
CA VAL A 77 5.53 12.46 -4.43
C VAL A 77 4.20 11.95 -3.89
N TYR A 78 4.19 10.75 -3.34
CA TYR A 78 3.06 10.13 -2.69
C TYR A 78 3.21 10.27 -1.18
N VAL A 79 2.22 10.85 -0.51
CA VAL A 79 2.18 10.97 0.95
C VAL A 79 1.04 10.12 1.46
N LEU A 80 1.33 9.17 2.34
CA LEU A 80 0.36 8.28 2.96
C LEU A 80 0.38 8.47 4.47
N ASP A 81 -0.81 8.55 5.06
CA ASP A 81 -1.01 8.65 6.50
C ASP A 81 -1.50 7.30 7.03
N GLU A 82 -0.66 6.62 7.82
CA GLU A 82 -0.86 5.29 8.41
C GLU A 82 -1.57 4.27 7.51
N PRO A 83 -1.03 3.98 6.31
CA PRO A 83 -1.67 3.09 5.34
C PRO A 83 -1.82 1.64 5.81
N THR A 84 -1.17 1.23 6.91
CA THR A 84 -1.35 -0.09 7.51
C THR A 84 -2.50 -0.21 8.51
N THR A 85 -3.19 0.89 8.82
CA THR A 85 -4.28 0.90 9.81
C THR A 85 -5.35 -0.15 9.48
N GLY A 86 -5.54 -1.12 10.38
CA GLY A 86 -6.54 -2.18 10.23
C GLY A 86 -6.19 -3.27 9.21
N LEU A 87 -4.96 -3.30 8.69
CA LEU A 87 -4.49 -4.36 7.78
C LEU A 87 -3.91 -5.55 8.55
N HIS A 88 -4.23 -6.74 8.08
CA HIS A 88 -3.57 -7.97 8.53
C HIS A 88 -2.14 -8.05 7.98
N PHE A 89 -1.23 -8.80 8.62
CA PHE A 89 0.19 -8.91 8.23
C PHE A 89 0.41 -9.21 6.74
N GLU A 90 -0.42 -10.08 6.15
CA GLU A 90 -0.32 -10.43 4.73
C GLU A 90 -0.69 -9.27 3.80
N ASP A 91 -1.64 -8.43 4.21
CA ASP A 91 -2.03 -7.25 3.45
C ASP A 91 -0.97 -6.14 3.54
N ILE A 92 -0.24 -6.05 4.68
CA ILE A 92 0.90 -5.15 4.84
C ILE A 92 2.00 -5.54 3.83
N ARG A 93 2.30 -6.83 3.66
CA ARG A 93 3.27 -7.29 2.66
C ARG A 93 2.88 -6.89 1.24
N LYS A 94 1.60 -7.08 0.87
CA LYS A 94 1.09 -6.67 -0.45
C LYS A 94 1.19 -5.15 -0.64
N LEU A 95 0.85 -4.38 0.39
CA LEU A 95 1.01 -2.93 0.38
C LEU A 95 2.48 -2.53 0.17
N LEU A 96 3.43 -3.13 0.89
CA LEU A 96 4.86 -2.86 0.72
C LEU A 96 5.34 -3.14 -0.71
N VAL A 97 4.92 -4.25 -1.32
CA VAL A 97 5.22 -4.54 -2.73
C VAL A 97 4.69 -3.44 -3.65
N VAL A 98 3.49 -2.92 -3.39
CA VAL A 98 2.88 -1.83 -4.15
C VAL A 98 3.65 -0.52 -3.99
N LEU A 99 4.03 -0.15 -2.77
CA LEU A 99 4.80 1.07 -2.50
C LEU A 99 6.19 0.99 -3.16
N ASN A 100 6.87 -0.15 -3.07
CA ASN A 100 8.15 -0.37 -3.73
C ASN A 100 8.06 -0.23 -5.24
N ARG A 101 7.00 -0.75 -5.87
CA ARG A 101 6.75 -0.54 -7.31
C ARG A 101 6.55 0.93 -7.69
N LEU A 102 6.04 1.78 -6.78
CA LEU A 102 5.97 3.22 -7.03
C LEU A 102 7.36 3.85 -6.99
N VAL A 103 8.21 3.43 -6.05
CA VAL A 103 9.60 3.88 -5.92
C VAL A 103 10.46 3.42 -7.10
N GLU A 104 10.35 2.16 -7.53
CA GLU A 104 11.04 1.60 -8.70
C GLU A 104 10.70 2.36 -10.01
N LYS A 105 9.52 2.96 -10.07
CA LYS A 105 9.08 3.83 -11.17
C LYS A 105 9.66 5.25 -11.09
N GLY A 106 10.57 5.51 -10.14
CA GLY A 106 11.23 6.79 -9.92
C GLY A 106 10.42 7.79 -9.10
N ASN A 107 9.33 7.38 -8.45
CA ASN A 107 8.56 8.27 -7.59
C ASN A 107 9.11 8.26 -6.16
N THR A 108 8.72 9.26 -5.36
CA THR A 108 9.01 9.29 -3.93
C THR A 108 7.75 8.89 -3.17
N VAL A 109 7.91 8.02 -2.17
CA VAL A 109 6.85 7.64 -1.23
C VAL A 109 7.27 8.10 0.16
N ILE A 110 6.39 8.85 0.83
CA ILE A 110 6.53 9.27 2.21
C ILE A 110 5.35 8.69 2.96
N THR A 111 5.60 7.94 4.02
CA THR A 111 4.54 7.34 4.84
C THR A 111 4.74 7.69 6.30
N ILE A 112 3.65 8.03 6.97
CA ILE A 112 3.58 8.11 8.43
C ILE A 112 3.18 6.72 8.91
N GLU A 113 3.99 6.10 9.77
CA GLU A 113 3.77 4.73 10.22
C GLU A 113 4.30 4.51 11.63
N HIS A 114 3.63 3.61 12.34
CA HIS A 114 4.09 3.05 13.61
C HIS A 114 4.34 1.53 13.49
N ASN A 115 4.03 0.92 12.35
CA ASN A 115 4.25 -0.50 12.12
C ASN A 115 5.72 -0.79 11.77
N LEU A 116 6.39 -1.57 12.62
CA LEU A 116 7.81 -1.91 12.47
C LEU A 116 8.12 -2.71 11.19
N ASP A 117 7.18 -3.49 10.65
CA ASP A 117 7.37 -4.20 9.37
C ASP A 117 7.47 -3.23 8.18
N VAL A 118 6.81 -2.08 8.28
CA VAL A 118 6.94 -1.02 7.27
C VAL A 118 8.21 -0.22 7.50
N ILE A 119 8.46 0.21 8.73
CA ILE A 119 9.60 1.05 9.08
C ILE A 119 10.92 0.33 8.72
N LYS A 120 11.04 -0.97 9.01
CA LYS A 120 12.25 -1.75 8.66
C LYS A 120 12.48 -1.89 7.16
N SER A 121 11.43 -1.73 6.35
CA SER A 121 11.49 -1.87 4.89
C SER A 121 11.78 -0.54 4.19
N ALA A 122 11.86 0.56 4.94
CA ALA A 122 12.09 1.89 4.38
C ALA A 122 13.57 2.10 4.04
N ASP A 123 13.84 2.81 2.93
CA ASP A 123 15.20 3.24 2.57
C ASP A 123 15.73 4.33 3.52
N TRP A 124 14.83 5.13 4.08
CA TRP A 124 15.15 6.25 4.97
C TRP A 124 14.03 6.51 5.97
N VAL A 125 14.41 6.79 7.21
CA VAL A 125 13.52 7.07 8.34
C VAL A 125 13.83 8.46 8.89
N ILE A 126 12.78 9.21 9.21
CA ILE A 126 12.85 10.47 9.97
C ILE A 126 12.03 10.24 11.24
N ASP A 127 12.72 10.14 12.37
CA ASP A 127 12.11 9.90 13.68
C ASP A 127 11.86 11.22 14.39
N LEU A 128 10.62 11.42 14.85
CA LEU A 128 10.17 12.62 15.53
C LEU A 128 9.87 12.33 16.99
N GLY A 129 10.22 13.26 17.87
CA GLY A 129 10.02 13.09 19.31
C GLY A 129 10.79 14.14 20.10
N PRO A 130 11.43 13.78 21.23
CA PRO A 130 11.46 12.43 21.84
C PRO A 130 10.12 12.02 22.46
N GLU A 131 9.26 12.96 22.82
CA GLU A 131 7.95 12.71 23.41
C GLU A 131 6.82 13.27 22.52
N GLY A 132 5.57 13.05 22.93
CA GLY A 132 4.41 13.71 22.32
C GLY A 132 4.13 15.12 22.88
N GLY A 133 3.32 15.89 22.17
CA GLY A 133 2.85 17.20 22.63
C GLY A 133 3.98 18.22 22.79
N SER A 134 4.04 18.92 23.93
CA SER A 134 5.04 19.96 24.21
C SER A 134 6.45 19.42 24.44
N GLY A 135 6.61 18.10 24.64
CA GLY A 135 7.91 17.44 24.75
C GLY A 135 8.44 16.88 23.42
N GLY A 136 7.75 17.17 22.32
CA GLY A 136 8.08 16.67 20.99
C GLY A 136 8.36 17.78 19.98
N GLY A 137 8.31 17.39 18.70
CA GLY A 137 8.47 18.31 17.56
C GLY A 137 9.92 18.47 17.09
N GLU A 138 10.84 17.67 17.63
CA GLU A 138 12.24 17.64 17.22
C GLU A 138 12.54 16.40 16.37
N ILE A 139 13.55 16.51 15.52
CA ILE A 139 14.11 15.37 14.80
C ILE A 139 15.09 14.68 15.75
N VAL A 140 14.72 13.48 16.20
CA VAL A 140 15.51 12.69 17.14
C VAL A 140 16.57 11.87 16.42
N ALA A 141 16.20 11.30 15.27
CA ALA A 141 17.08 10.51 14.43
C ALA A 141 16.69 10.63 12.96
N THR A 142 17.69 10.53 12.08
CA THR A 142 17.46 10.33 10.64
C THR A 142 18.49 9.36 10.08
N GLY A 143 18.10 8.58 9.08
CA GLY A 143 18.99 7.63 8.44
C GLY A 143 18.27 6.40 7.93
N THR A 144 19.05 5.41 7.53
CA THR A 144 18.57 4.04 7.31
C THR A 144 17.98 3.45 8.60
N PRO A 145 17.09 2.45 8.51
CA PRO A 145 16.58 1.70 9.66
C PRO A 145 17.70 1.26 10.63
N GLU A 146 18.82 0.76 10.12
CA GLU A 146 19.96 0.29 10.91
C GLU A 146 20.71 1.42 11.62
N GLN A 147 20.70 2.63 11.05
CA GLN A 147 21.28 3.81 11.69
C GLN A 147 20.36 4.32 12.80
N VAL A 148 19.05 4.41 12.56
CA VAL A 148 18.06 4.82 13.57
C VAL A 148 18.03 3.84 14.74
N ALA A 149 18.14 2.54 14.49
CA ALA A 149 18.19 1.49 15.51
C ALA A 149 19.35 1.64 16.52
N LYS A 150 20.41 2.39 16.18
CA LYS A 150 21.56 2.64 17.05
C LYS A 150 21.42 3.90 17.92
N VAL A 151 20.36 4.69 17.73
CA VAL A 151 20.17 5.95 18.43
C VAL A 151 19.42 5.71 19.74
N GLU A 152 20.11 5.79 20.88
CA GLU A 152 19.54 5.52 22.22
C GLU A 152 18.35 6.43 22.58
N ALA A 153 18.34 7.66 22.07
CA ALA A 153 17.29 8.65 22.30
C ALA A 153 16.00 8.37 21.50
N SER A 154 16.07 7.53 20.45
CA SER A 154 14.94 7.22 19.57
C SER A 154 14.11 6.07 20.15
N HIS A 155 12.84 6.32 20.49
CA HIS A 155 11.93 5.23 20.86
C HIS A 155 11.74 4.25 19.70
N THR A 156 11.58 4.77 18.48
CA THR A 156 11.51 3.97 17.25
C THR A 156 12.73 3.07 17.11
N GLY A 157 13.94 3.62 17.29
CA GLY A 157 15.20 2.89 17.20
C GLY A 157 15.29 1.72 18.18
N ARG A 158 14.84 1.90 19.43
CA ARG A 158 14.84 0.83 20.45
C ARG A 158 14.03 -0.38 20.01
N PHE A 159 12.82 -0.19 19.49
CA PHE A 159 11.98 -1.30 19.02
C PHE A 159 12.44 -1.85 17.66
N LEU A 160 12.99 -1.00 16.79
CA LEU A 160 13.47 -1.39 15.48
C LEU A 160 14.69 -2.32 15.57
N ALA A 161 15.56 -2.12 16.56
CA ALA A 161 16.72 -2.98 16.81
C ALA A 161 16.31 -4.46 16.98
N ASP A 162 15.27 -4.74 17.76
CA ASP A 162 14.79 -6.11 18.00
C ASP A 162 14.30 -6.80 16.71
N VAL A 163 13.62 -6.04 15.84
CA VAL A 163 13.02 -6.56 14.61
C VAL A 163 14.04 -6.72 13.47
N LEU A 164 15.13 -5.95 13.46
CA LEU A 164 16.21 -6.07 12.46
C LEU A 164 17.13 -7.27 12.72
N HIS A 165 17.19 -7.76 13.96
CA HIS A 165 18.01 -8.91 14.35
C HIS A 165 17.29 -10.27 14.19
N THR A 166 16.06 -10.26 13.68
CA THR A 166 15.22 -11.45 13.45
C THR A 166 15.03 -11.71 11.96
#